data_AF-F3CFA4-F1
#
_entry.id   AF-F3CFA4-F1
#
_cell.length_a   1.000
_cell.length_b   1.000
_cell.length_c   1.000
_cell.angle_alpha   90.00
_cell.angle_beta   90.00
_cell.angle_gamma   90.00
#
_symmetry.space_group_name_H-M   'P 1'
#
loop_
_entity.id
_entity.type
_entity.pdbx_description
1 polymer ?
#
loop_
_entity_poly.entity_id
_entity_poly.type
_entity_poly.pdbx_seq_one_letter_code
_entity_poly.pdbx_strand_id
1 'polypeptide(L)'
;ERFVADPFVPGERLYRTGDHARLRADGAVEYVGRVDHQVKIRGFRIELGEIESRLQQCTGVREAVVLAVELAGSTQLVAYVVPQVMANGDAEQLALRQGIKSQLQSSLPDYMVPTH
;
A
#
# COMPACT_ATOMS: atom_id res chain seq x y z
N GLU A 1 1.66 -16.08 1.82
CA GLU A 1 2.58 -17.04 1.15
C GLU A 1 2.77 -16.64 -0.30
N ARG A 2 4.01 -16.67 -0.83
CA ARG A 2 4.33 -16.33 -2.24
C ARG A 2 4.53 -17.55 -3.14
N PHE A 3 4.70 -18.74 -2.57
CA PHE A 3 4.77 -20.00 -3.32
C PHE A 3 3.46 -20.76 -3.16
N VAL A 4 2.86 -21.17 -4.28
CA VAL A 4 1.59 -21.91 -4.34
C VAL A 4 1.82 -23.26 -5.02
N ALA A 5 0.93 -24.23 -4.82
CA ALA A 5 1.02 -25.52 -5.52
C ALA A 5 0.93 -25.30 -7.03
N ASP A 6 1.78 -25.99 -7.79
CA ASP A 6 1.76 -25.97 -9.25
C ASP A 6 0.59 -26.84 -9.77
N PRO A 7 -0.42 -26.28 -10.47
CA PRO A 7 -1.53 -27.06 -11.00
C PRO A 7 -1.14 -27.88 -12.25
N PHE A 8 0.03 -27.61 -12.85
CA PHE A 8 0.51 -28.28 -14.07
C PHE A 8 1.52 -29.39 -13.75
N VAL A 9 2.24 -29.28 -12.63
CA VAL A 9 3.25 -30.28 -12.20
C VAL A 9 2.99 -30.72 -10.75
N PRO A 10 2.40 -31.91 -10.54
CA PRO A 10 2.09 -32.41 -9.20
C PRO A 10 3.33 -32.48 -8.31
N GLY A 11 3.22 -31.94 -7.09
CA GLY A 11 4.31 -31.92 -6.10
C GLY A 11 5.25 -30.72 -6.20
N GLU A 12 5.16 -29.92 -7.27
CA GLU A 12 5.95 -28.70 -7.45
C GLU A 12 5.21 -27.44 -6.96
N ARG A 13 5.94 -26.32 -6.93
CA ARG A 13 5.41 -25.02 -6.51
C ARG A 13 5.70 -23.93 -7.53
N LEU A 14 4.73 -23.04 -7.75
CA LEU A 14 4.86 -21.82 -8.53
C LEU A 14 5.07 -20.61 -7.63
N TYR A 15 5.89 -19.65 -8.09
CA TYR A 15 6.07 -18.36 -7.43
C TYR A 15 5.07 -17.33 -7.98
N ARG A 16 4.23 -16.78 -7.11
CA ARG A 16 3.29 -15.71 -7.45
C ARG A 16 4.02 -14.36 -7.42
N THR A 17 4.37 -13.86 -8.60
CA THR A 17 5.11 -12.58 -8.77
C THR A 17 4.29 -11.35 -8.35
N GLY A 18 2.95 -11.43 -8.49
CA GLY A 18 2.04 -10.30 -8.31
C GLY A 18 1.90 -9.42 -9.56
N ASP A 19 2.57 -9.76 -10.65
CA ASP A 19 2.49 -9.03 -11.92
C ASP A 19 1.34 -9.56 -12.78
N HIS A 20 0.59 -8.66 -13.40
CA HIS A 20 -0.40 -8.95 -14.41
C HIS A 20 0.26 -8.84 -15.78
N ALA A 21 0.12 -9.89 -16.59
CA ALA A 21 0.68 -9.94 -17.92
C ALA A 21 -0.28 -10.64 -18.88
N ARG A 22 -0.09 -10.41 -20.19
CA ARG A 22 -0.80 -11.13 -21.26
C ARG A 22 0.19 -11.80 -22.20
N LEU A 23 -0.17 -12.97 -22.72
CA LEU A 23 0.59 -13.64 -23.76
C LEU A 23 0.17 -13.09 -25.13
N ARG A 24 1.13 -12.66 -25.94
CA ARG A 24 0.89 -12.21 -27.32
C ARG A 24 0.90 -13.39 -28.29
N ALA A 25 0.36 -13.18 -29.50
CA ALA A 25 0.27 -14.20 -30.53
C ALA A 25 1.65 -14.70 -31.03
N ASP A 26 2.69 -13.91 -30.86
CA ASP A 26 4.09 -14.26 -31.15
C ASP A 26 4.78 -15.03 -30.01
N GLY A 27 4.06 -15.31 -28.92
CA GLY A 27 4.57 -16.01 -27.74
C GLY A 27 5.28 -15.11 -26.72
N ALA A 28 5.39 -13.80 -26.97
CA ALA A 28 5.97 -12.88 -26.01
C ALA A 28 5.01 -12.61 -24.83
N VAL A 29 5.58 -12.43 -23.63
CA VAL A 29 4.82 -12.00 -22.44
C VAL A 29 4.87 -10.47 -22.36
N GLU A 30 3.70 -9.84 -22.45
CA GLU A 30 3.56 -8.40 -22.30
C GLU A 30 3.10 -8.06 -20.88
N TYR A 31 3.88 -7.20 -20.23
CA TYR A 31 3.57 -6.69 -18.90
C TYR A 31 2.42 -5.67 -18.95
N VAL A 32 1.37 -5.89 -18.14
CA VAL A 32 0.17 -5.05 -18.08
C VAL A 32 0.16 -4.17 -16.83
N GLY A 33 0.66 -4.69 -15.71
CA GLY A 33 0.68 -3.97 -14.43
C GLY A 33 0.92 -4.91 -13.26
N ARG A 34 0.57 -4.48 -12.04
CA ARG A 34 0.53 -5.37 -10.87
C ARG A 34 -0.91 -5.68 -10.50
N VAL A 35 -1.12 -6.91 -10.02
CA VAL A 35 -2.40 -7.38 -9.47
C VAL A 35 -2.56 -6.90 -8.03
N ASP A 36 -1.48 -6.55 -7.36
CA ASP A 36 -1.49 -5.97 -6.03
C ASP A 36 -1.19 -4.46 -6.03
N HIS A 37 -1.43 -3.83 -4.89
CA HIS A 37 -1.34 -2.38 -4.68
C HIS A 37 0.10 -1.87 -4.53
N GLN A 38 1.08 -2.52 -5.14
CA GLN A 38 2.47 -2.06 -5.04
C GLN A 38 2.77 -0.92 -6.00
N VAL A 39 3.45 0.11 -5.51
CA VAL A 39 3.80 1.32 -6.28
C VAL A 39 5.30 1.59 -6.27
N LYS A 40 5.78 2.32 -7.28
CA LYS A 40 7.14 2.87 -7.31
C LYS A 40 7.08 4.38 -7.15
N ILE A 41 7.62 4.90 -6.05
CA ILE A 41 7.68 6.34 -5.77
C ILE A 41 9.13 6.72 -5.57
N ARG A 42 9.67 7.59 -6.44
CA ARG A 42 11.06 8.11 -6.35
C ARG A 42 12.13 7.00 -6.22
N GLY A 43 11.92 5.88 -6.93
CA GLY A 43 12.82 4.72 -6.90
C GLY A 43 12.55 3.72 -5.77
N PHE A 44 11.69 4.04 -4.80
CA PHE A 44 11.30 3.13 -3.73
C PHE A 44 10.15 2.22 -4.17
N ARG A 45 10.29 0.92 -3.91
CA ARG A 45 9.23 -0.08 -4.10
C ARG A 45 8.42 -0.16 -2.80
N ILE A 46 7.18 0.32 -2.85
CA ILE A 46 6.33 0.51 -1.67
C ILE A 46 5.10 -0.39 -1.78
N GLU A 47 4.86 -1.21 -0.77
CA GLU A 47 3.65 -2.03 -0.63
C GLU A 47 2.58 -1.22 0.12
N LEU A 48 1.55 -0.72 -0.58
CA LEU A 48 0.54 0.14 0.07
C LEU A 48 -0.21 -0.60 1.19
N GLY A 49 -0.46 -1.91 1.01
CA GLY A 49 -1.10 -2.74 2.03
C GLY A 49 -0.31 -2.86 3.34
N GLU A 50 1.02 -2.69 3.31
CA GLU A 50 1.82 -2.64 4.54
C GLU A 50 1.50 -1.37 5.34
N ILE A 51 1.40 -0.23 4.65
CA ILE A 51 1.08 1.06 5.27
C ILE A 51 -0.35 1.02 5.82
N GLU A 52 -1.31 0.47 5.06
CA GLU A 52 -2.71 0.28 5.52
C GLU A 52 -2.78 -0.57 6.78
N SER A 53 -2.04 -1.68 6.83
CA SER A 53 -1.97 -2.54 8.02
C SER A 53 -1.40 -1.81 9.24
N ARG A 54 -0.37 -0.97 9.05
CA ARG A 54 0.18 -0.13 10.13
C ARG A 54 -0.78 0.98 10.56
N LEU A 55 -1.50 1.59 9.63
CA LEU A 55 -2.53 2.58 9.94
C LEU A 55 -3.65 1.96 10.79
N GLN A 56 -4.11 0.75 10.48
CA GLN A 56 -5.12 0.04 11.26
C GLN A 56 -4.65 -0.30 12.69
N GLN A 57 -3.34 -0.36 12.94
CA GLN A 57 -2.77 -0.57 14.27
C GLN A 57 -2.61 0.73 15.08
N CYS A 58 -2.78 1.90 14.44
CA CYS A 58 -2.65 3.18 15.13
C CYS A 58 -3.85 3.46 16.02
N THR A 59 -3.59 3.98 17.22
CA THR A 59 -4.64 4.40 18.16
C THR A 59 -5.60 5.39 17.50
N GLY A 60 -6.90 5.11 17.58
CA GLY A 60 -7.96 5.97 17.05
C GLY A 60 -8.31 5.74 15.58
N VAL A 61 -7.64 4.82 14.88
CA VAL A 61 -7.99 4.43 13.50
C VAL A 61 -8.95 3.23 13.51
N ARG A 62 -10.03 3.32 12.72
CA ARG A 62 -10.97 2.21 12.49
C ARG A 62 -10.66 1.51 11.18
N GLU A 63 -10.55 2.29 10.11
CA GLU A 63 -10.25 1.82 8.76
C GLU A 63 -9.30 2.81 8.08
N ALA A 64 -8.49 2.31 7.14
CA ALA A 64 -7.61 3.14 6.35
C ALA A 64 -7.37 2.55 4.96
N VAL A 65 -7.23 3.43 3.97
CA VAL A 65 -6.79 3.10 2.61
C VAL A 65 -5.69 4.07 2.21
N VAL A 66 -4.67 3.58 1.53
CA VAL A 66 -3.54 4.40 1.06
C VAL A 66 -3.50 4.40 -0.45
N LEU A 67 -3.37 5.59 -1.03
CA LEU A 67 -3.25 5.79 -2.47
C LEU A 67 -1.93 6.48 -2.80
N ALA A 68 -1.38 6.13 -3.96
CA ALA A 68 -0.33 6.91 -4.60
C ALA A 68 -0.99 7.89 -5.58
N VAL A 69 -0.95 9.18 -5.26
CA VAL A 69 -1.64 10.24 -6.03
C VAL A 69 -0.60 11.17 -6.64
N GLU A 70 -0.76 11.54 -7.91
CA GLU A 70 0.02 12.62 -8.49
C GLU A 70 -0.46 13.98 -7.98
N LEU A 71 0.41 14.65 -7.23
CA LEU A 71 0.18 15.99 -6.69
C LEU A 71 1.34 16.89 -7.10
N ALA A 72 1.02 18.02 -7.75
CA ALA A 72 1.99 19.01 -8.20
C ALA A 72 3.18 18.42 -9.01
N GLY A 73 2.91 17.44 -9.87
CA GLY A 73 3.92 16.79 -10.73
C GLY A 73 4.78 15.75 -10.02
N SER A 74 4.41 15.31 -8.81
CA SER A 74 5.08 14.21 -8.11
C SER A 74 4.08 13.23 -7.52
N THR A 75 4.38 11.93 -7.59
CA THR A 75 3.60 10.91 -6.88
C THR A 75 3.85 11.00 -5.38
N GLN A 76 2.78 11.08 -4.60
CA GLN A 76 2.76 11.20 -3.13
C GLN A 76 1.87 10.11 -2.53
N LEU A 77 2.16 9.70 -1.30
CA LEU A 77 1.30 8.82 -0.53
C LEU A 77 0.25 9.64 0.21
N VAL A 78 -1.02 9.30 0.00
CA VAL A 78 -2.18 9.91 0.66
C VAL A 78 -2.93 8.83 1.44
N ALA A 79 -3.21 9.05 2.71
CA ALA A 79 -3.97 8.13 3.54
C ALA A 79 -5.36 8.69 3.84
N TYR A 80 -6.39 7.92 3.49
CA TYR A 80 -7.76 8.18 3.91
C TYR A 80 -8.02 7.35 5.16
N VAL A 81 -8.35 8.03 6.26
CA VAL A 81 -8.50 7.42 7.57
C VAL A 81 -9.92 7.65 8.08
N VAL A 82 -10.55 6.57 8.55
CA VAL A 82 -11.80 6.62 9.27
C VAL A 82 -11.50 6.50 10.76
N PRO A 83 -11.83 7.51 11.59
CA PRO A 83 -11.53 7.46 13.01
C PRO A 83 -12.49 6.53 13.76
N GLN A 84 -12.04 5.99 14.90
CA GLN A 84 -12.89 5.22 15.81
C GLN A 84 -13.98 6.10 16.44
N VAL A 85 -13.62 7.33 16.79
CA VAL A 85 -14.54 8.36 17.30
C VAL A 85 -14.48 9.56 16.36
N MET A 86 -15.65 10.04 15.94
CA MET A 86 -15.73 11.23 15.09
C MET A 86 -15.20 12.44 15.86
N ALA A 87 -14.24 13.13 15.25
CA ALA A 87 -13.67 14.35 15.80
C ALA A 87 -14.69 15.50 15.72
N ASN A 88 -14.83 16.24 16.81
CA ASN A 88 -15.76 17.37 16.94
C ASN A 88 -15.12 18.73 16.55
N GLY A 89 -14.15 18.70 15.63
CA GLY A 89 -13.53 19.90 15.08
C GLY A 89 -12.07 19.70 14.65
N ASP A 90 -11.50 20.76 14.08
CA ASP A 90 -10.16 20.73 13.45
C ASP A 90 -9.04 20.39 14.43
N ALA A 91 -9.15 20.79 15.70
CA ALA A 91 -8.13 20.52 16.71
C ALA A 91 -8.00 19.02 17.03
N GLU A 92 -9.13 18.32 17.16
CA GLU A 92 -9.15 16.87 17.40
C GLU A 92 -8.68 16.09 16.16
N GLN A 93 -9.07 16.54 14.97
CA GLN A 93 -8.57 15.96 13.70
C GLN A 93 -7.05 16.13 13.57
N LEU A 94 -6.53 17.32 13.91
CA LEU A 94 -5.09 17.59 13.89
C LEU A 94 -4.33 16.72 14.89
N ALA A 95 -4.85 16.57 16.11
CA ALA A 95 -4.25 15.72 17.13
C ALA A 95 -4.21 14.25 16.69
N LEU A 96 -5.31 13.74 16.11
CA LEU A 96 -5.36 12.39 15.55
C LEU A 96 -4.31 12.21 14.45
N ARG A 97 -4.25 13.15 13.48
CA ARG A 97 -3.29 13.09 12.37
C ARG A 97 -1.84 13.08 12.86
N GLN A 98 -1.51 13.93 13.84
CA GLN A 98 -0.17 13.97 14.44
C GLN A 98 0.15 12.67 15.18
N GLY A 99 -0.79 12.14 15.96
CA GLY A 99 -0.64 10.88 16.68
C GLY A 99 -0.43 9.68 15.74
N ILE A 100 -1.16 9.61 14.62
CA ILE A 100 -0.96 8.59 13.58
C ILE A 100 0.43 8.73 12.98
N LYS A 101 0.82 9.94 12.57
CA LYS A 101 2.13 10.19 11.94
C LYS A 101 3.28 9.73 12.84
N SER A 102 3.25 10.07 14.12
CA SER A 102 4.28 9.66 15.08
C SER A 102 4.35 8.14 15.27
N GLN A 103 3.22 7.44 15.27
CA GLN A 103 3.17 5.98 15.36
C GLN A 103 3.69 5.28 14.09
N LEU A 104 3.42 5.85 12.91
CA LEU A 104 3.96 5.32 11.66
C LEU A 104 5.48 5.52 11.58
N GLN A 105 5.99 6.70 11.98
CA GLN A 105 7.42 6.98 11.96
C GLN A 105 8.26 6.09 12.90
N SER A 106 7.65 5.51 13.93
CA SER A 106 8.36 4.56 14.81
C SER A 106 8.45 3.14 14.25
N SER A 107 7.67 2.83 13.20
CA SER A 107 7.52 1.47 12.67
C SER A 107 7.79 1.33 11.17
N LEU A 108 7.80 2.44 10.43
CA LEU A 108 8.04 2.49 8.99
C LEU A 108 9.18 3.44 8.65
N PRO A 109 9.92 3.18 7.55
CA PRO A 109 10.83 4.16 6.96
C PRO A 109 10.09 5.44 6.54
N ASP A 110 10.77 6.59 6.59
CA ASP A 110 10.18 7.90 6.27
C ASP A 110 9.50 7.96 4.89
N TYR A 111 10.03 7.28 3.88
CA TYR A 111 9.48 7.28 2.53
C TYR A 111 8.16 6.49 2.38
N MET A 112 7.77 5.70 3.39
CA MET A 112 6.50 4.98 3.43
C MET A 112 5.44 5.71 4.29
N VAL A 113 5.81 6.80 4.99
CA VAL A 113 4.87 7.57 5.81
C VAL A 113 4.06 8.51 4.90
N PRO A 114 2.72 8.40 4.86
CA PRO A 114 1.88 9.29 4.06
C PRO A 114 2.10 10.77 4.40
N THR A 115 2.16 11.61 3.37
CA THR A 115 2.39 13.06 3.52
C THR A 115 1.10 13.86 3.63
N HIS A 116 -0.03 13.25 3.24
CA HIS A 116 -1.37 13.84 3.25
C HIS A 116 -2.37 12.87 3.88
#